data_AF-A0A2V6FJJ8-F1
#
_entry.id   AF-A0A2V6FJJ8-F1
#
_cell.length_a   1.000
_cell.length_b   1.000
_cell.length_c   1.000
_cell.angle_alpha   90.00
_cell.angle_beta   90.00
_cell.angle_gamma   90.00
#
_symmetry.space_group_name_H-M   'P 1'
#
loop_
_entity.id
_entity.type
_entity.pdbx_description
1 polymer ?
#
loop_
_entity_poly.entity_id
_entity_poly.type
_entity_poly.pdbx_seq_one_letter_code
_entity_poly.pdbx_strand_id
1 'polypeptide(L)'
;MISYMKNRIPVLIGAVCALVLLGVTAKASTLNFGDSRDLGEVLFGIPSGDQDRTDYVNHLVGMTPGTSDSFSGQSFTRSLNSCGACTPVSVTDITNGTPGDVNVDLGSGGYLYLFAKYDGKNAGSEVWYVAGLTGVITVPAKGLPDSDNKYGLSGWSLWKGNVNTPDGGTTAALLGLGLTGLAGLRARFGRK
;
A
#
# COMPACT_ATOMS: atom_id res chain seq x y z
N MET A 1 -58.27 46.16 20.67
CA MET A 1 -57.64 44.86 21.02
C MET A 1 -57.89 43.92 19.86
N ILE A 2 -56.83 43.56 19.12
CA ILE A 2 -56.62 42.42 18.19
C ILE A 2 -55.38 42.85 17.38
N SER A 3 -54.21 42.30 17.74
CA SER A 3 -52.98 42.47 16.97
C SER A 3 -52.75 41.19 16.18
N TYR A 4 -52.74 41.31 14.86
CA TYR A 4 -52.59 40.22 13.89
C TYR A 4 -51.11 39.82 13.82
N MET A 5 -50.75 38.66 14.38
CA MET A 5 -49.40 38.10 14.27
C MET A 5 -49.14 37.66 12.83
N LYS A 6 -48.29 38.41 12.12
CA LYS A 6 -47.82 38.10 10.76
C LYS A 6 -46.74 37.01 10.83
N ASN A 7 -47.07 35.83 10.31
CA ASN A 7 -46.20 34.68 10.08
C ASN A 7 -44.78 35.05 9.63
N ARG A 8 -43.78 34.49 10.31
CA ARG A 8 -42.44 34.30 9.76
C ARG A 8 -42.02 32.85 10.02
N ILE A 9 -42.14 32.02 9.00
CA ILE A 9 -41.53 30.68 8.95
C ILE A 9 -40.09 30.91 8.47
N PRO A 10 -39.05 30.70 9.29
CA PRO A 10 -37.69 30.70 8.78
C PRO A 10 -37.44 29.38 8.05
N VAL A 11 -37.37 29.47 6.72
CA VAL A 11 -36.87 28.42 5.83
C VAL A 11 -35.38 28.21 6.13
N LEU A 12 -35.07 27.19 6.92
CA LEU A 12 -33.71 26.67 7.14
C LEU A 12 -33.31 25.82 5.93
N ILE A 13 -32.83 26.46 4.85
CA ILE A 13 -32.04 25.80 3.81
C ILE A 13 -30.57 25.98 4.21
N GLY A 14 -30.07 25.03 4.97
CA GLY A 14 -28.67 24.94 5.35
C GLY A 14 -28.21 23.50 5.20
N ALA A 15 -27.13 23.32 4.42
CA ALA A 15 -26.32 22.12 4.29
C ALA A 15 -26.88 20.96 3.43
N VAL A 16 -26.57 20.98 2.13
CA VAL A 16 -26.03 19.80 1.40
C VAL A 16 -25.13 20.28 0.24
N CYS A 17 -24.04 20.98 0.55
CA CYS A 17 -22.95 21.22 -0.41
C CYS A 17 -21.58 21.12 0.27
N ALA A 18 -21.47 20.28 1.31
CA ALA A 18 -20.19 19.69 1.67
C ALA A 18 -20.03 18.46 0.78
N LEU A 19 -19.76 18.70 -0.51
CA LEU A 19 -19.12 17.69 -1.34
C LEU A 19 -17.89 17.27 -0.56
N VAL A 20 -17.93 16.04 -0.09
CA VAL A 20 -16.82 15.30 0.49
C VAL A 20 -15.78 15.17 -0.63
N LEU A 21 -15.08 16.26 -0.91
CA LEU A 21 -13.75 16.23 -1.49
C LEU A 21 -12.85 15.76 -0.34
N LEU A 22 -12.97 14.48 0.00
CA LEU A 22 -11.83 13.74 0.52
C LEU A 22 -10.83 13.72 -0.65
N GLY A 23 -10.13 14.84 -0.82
CA GLY A 23 -8.97 14.91 -1.67
C GLY A 23 -8.04 13.83 -1.15
N VAL A 24 -7.85 12.78 -1.93
CA VAL A 24 -6.76 11.84 -1.73
C VAL A 24 -5.52 12.68 -1.98
N THR A 25 -4.97 13.28 -0.92
CA THR A 25 -3.65 13.90 -0.99
C THR A 25 -2.70 12.76 -1.30
N ALA A 26 -2.25 12.68 -2.55
CA ALA A 26 -1.22 11.74 -2.95
C ALA A 26 0.01 12.03 -2.07
N LYS A 27 0.22 11.19 -1.05
CA LYS A 27 1.44 11.23 -0.26
C LYS A 27 2.49 10.46 -1.02
N ALA A 28 3.41 11.20 -1.66
CA ALA A 28 4.64 10.60 -2.15
C ALA A 28 5.36 9.94 -0.98
N SER A 29 5.55 8.63 -1.06
CA SER A 29 6.24 7.85 -0.04
C SER A 29 7.55 7.35 -0.62
N THR A 30 8.67 7.67 0.02
CA THR A 30 9.98 7.18 -0.40
C THR A 30 10.32 5.94 0.41
N LEU A 31 10.64 4.85 -0.28
CA LEU A 31 11.17 3.63 0.33
C LEU A 31 12.67 3.81 0.61
N ASN A 32 13.13 3.27 1.72
CA ASN A 32 14.55 3.23 2.05
C ASN A 32 14.94 1.82 2.51
N PHE A 33 16.21 1.46 2.36
CA PHE A 33 16.77 0.25 2.96
C PHE A 33 16.66 0.33 4.48
N GLY A 34 16.27 -0.77 5.13
CA GLY A 34 16.13 -0.86 6.59
C GLY A 34 14.97 -0.06 7.18
N ASP A 35 14.08 0.51 6.36
CA ASP A 35 12.90 1.20 6.87
C ASP A 35 11.84 0.22 7.41
N SER A 36 10.73 0.73 7.94
CA SER A 36 9.65 -0.12 8.45
C SER A 36 8.90 -0.91 7.37
N ARG A 37 9.19 -0.67 6.09
CA ARG A 37 8.60 -1.33 4.93
C ARG A 37 9.55 -2.38 4.35
N ASP A 38 10.84 -2.28 4.58
CA ASP A 38 11.85 -3.27 4.19
C ASP A 38 11.41 -4.65 4.72
N LEU A 39 11.26 -5.61 3.80
CA LEU A 39 11.00 -7.01 4.10
C LEU A 39 12.30 -7.80 4.18
N GLY A 40 13.26 -7.50 3.31
CA GLY A 40 14.57 -8.11 3.31
C GLY A 40 15.22 -8.04 1.95
N GLU A 41 16.41 -8.64 1.89
CA GLU A 41 17.28 -8.61 0.73
C GLU A 41 17.62 -10.02 0.25
N VAL A 42 17.96 -10.09 -1.03
CA VAL A 42 18.46 -11.28 -1.72
C VAL A 42 19.77 -10.92 -2.40
N LEU A 43 20.87 -11.50 -1.96
CA LEU A 43 22.20 -11.18 -2.47
C LEU A 43 22.77 -12.30 -3.35
N PHE A 44 23.63 -11.89 -4.27
CA PHE A 44 24.44 -12.76 -5.15
C PHE A 44 23.62 -13.52 -6.21
N GLY A 45 22.36 -13.13 -6.41
CA GLY A 45 21.42 -13.73 -7.33
C GLY A 45 20.60 -12.69 -8.05
N ILE A 46 20.74 -12.68 -9.38
CA ILE A 46 19.85 -11.90 -10.24
C ILE A 46 18.86 -12.89 -10.83
N PRO A 47 17.62 -13.00 -10.29
CA PRO A 47 16.64 -13.91 -10.85
C PRO A 47 16.32 -13.52 -12.29
N SER A 48 16.14 -14.53 -13.16
CA SER A 48 15.82 -14.32 -14.57
C SER A 48 14.42 -14.85 -14.87
N GLY A 49 13.41 -14.05 -14.53
CA GLY A 49 12.01 -14.36 -14.85
C GLY A 49 11.03 -13.91 -13.79
N ASP A 50 9.74 -13.92 -14.13
CA ASP A 50 8.67 -13.59 -13.19
C ASP A 50 8.51 -14.66 -12.11
N GLN A 51 8.68 -15.94 -12.48
CA GLN A 51 8.58 -17.07 -11.56
C GLN A 51 9.67 -17.02 -10.49
N ASP A 52 10.94 -16.91 -10.88
CA ASP A 52 12.07 -16.84 -9.94
C ASP A 52 11.92 -15.67 -8.95
N ARG A 53 11.52 -14.50 -9.46
CA ARG A 53 11.26 -13.32 -8.61
C ARG A 53 10.13 -13.57 -7.62
N THR A 54 9.05 -14.22 -8.07
CA THR A 54 7.92 -14.58 -7.21
C THR A 54 8.34 -15.58 -6.13
N ASP A 55 9.15 -16.57 -6.49
CA ASP A 55 9.66 -17.58 -5.54
C ASP A 55 10.59 -16.94 -4.50
N TYR A 56 11.39 -15.94 -4.89
CA TYR A 56 12.26 -15.21 -3.97
C TYR A 56 11.45 -14.38 -2.96
N VAL A 57 10.41 -13.67 -3.42
CA VAL A 57 9.50 -12.94 -2.52
C VAL A 57 8.79 -13.91 -1.57
N ASN A 58 8.26 -15.02 -2.10
CA ASN A 58 7.55 -16.01 -1.28
C ASN A 58 8.48 -16.72 -0.27
N HIS A 59 9.75 -16.92 -0.62
CA HIS A 59 10.74 -17.42 0.32
C HIS A 59 10.97 -16.44 1.47
N LEU A 60 11.22 -15.14 1.20
CA LEU A 60 11.31 -14.10 2.26
C LEU A 60 10.05 -14.03 3.12
N VAL A 61 8.87 -14.14 2.51
CA VAL A 61 7.58 -14.18 3.21
C VAL A 61 7.50 -15.36 4.19
N GLY A 62 8.03 -16.52 3.80
CA GLY A 62 8.06 -17.72 4.65
C GLY A 62 9.15 -17.73 5.72
N MET A 63 10.15 -16.86 5.63
CA MET A 63 11.25 -16.79 6.60
C MET A 63 10.80 -16.19 7.94
N THR A 64 11.47 -16.63 9.01
CA THR A 64 11.30 -16.00 10.33
C THR A 64 11.94 -14.60 10.32
N PRO A 65 11.28 -13.53 10.81
CA PRO A 65 11.86 -12.20 10.86
C PRO A 65 13.21 -12.16 11.60
N GLY A 66 14.18 -11.43 11.05
CA GLY A 66 15.52 -11.28 11.62
C GLY A 66 16.47 -12.46 11.38
N THR A 67 16.14 -13.39 10.48
CA THR A 67 16.98 -14.55 10.15
C THR A 67 17.57 -14.45 8.75
N SER A 68 18.61 -15.25 8.49
CA SER A 68 19.18 -15.42 7.16
C SER A 68 19.08 -16.89 6.74
N ASP A 69 18.89 -17.14 5.46
CA ASP A 69 18.79 -18.49 4.88
C ASP A 69 19.38 -18.51 3.45
N SER A 70 19.51 -19.69 2.86
CA SER A 70 19.92 -19.88 1.48
C SER A 70 18.86 -20.62 0.68
N PHE A 71 18.47 -20.05 -0.46
CA PHE A 71 17.47 -20.64 -1.35
C PHE A 71 17.84 -20.42 -2.81
N SER A 72 17.64 -21.43 -3.65
CA SER A 72 17.98 -21.37 -5.08
C SER A 72 19.42 -20.90 -5.38
N GLY A 73 20.36 -21.22 -4.49
CA GLY A 73 21.77 -20.81 -4.59
C GLY A 73 22.06 -19.36 -4.21
N GLN A 74 21.11 -18.65 -3.62
CA GLN A 74 21.22 -17.24 -3.20
C GLN A 74 21.14 -17.10 -1.69
N SER A 75 21.71 -16.00 -1.18
CA SER A 75 21.66 -15.65 0.25
C SER A 75 20.52 -14.67 0.50
N PHE A 76 19.66 -15.00 1.46
CA PHE A 76 18.53 -14.18 1.87
C PHE A 76 18.73 -13.67 3.29
N THR A 77 18.42 -12.39 3.52
CA THR A 77 18.36 -11.80 4.85
C THR A 77 16.97 -11.22 5.06
N ARG A 78 16.25 -11.71 6.08
CA ARG A 78 14.91 -11.25 6.43
C ARG A 78 15.00 -10.14 7.47
N SER A 79 14.40 -8.98 7.17
CA SER A 79 14.31 -7.87 8.12
C SER A 79 13.43 -8.21 9.33
N LEU A 80 13.36 -7.30 10.31
CA LEU A 80 12.45 -7.41 11.46
C LEU A 80 10.99 -7.01 11.13
N ASN A 81 10.69 -6.65 9.88
CA ASN A 81 9.34 -6.31 9.47
C ASN A 81 8.42 -7.54 9.58
N SER A 82 7.44 -7.45 10.46
CA SER A 82 6.52 -8.55 10.74
C SER A 82 5.35 -8.66 9.78
N CYS A 83 5.17 -7.70 8.84
CA CYS A 83 4.13 -7.64 7.81
C CYS A 83 2.68 -7.92 8.28
N GLY A 84 2.44 -7.99 9.59
CA GLY A 84 1.21 -8.50 10.22
C GLY A 84 0.98 -9.98 9.91
N ALA A 85 0.55 -10.26 8.67
CA ALA A 85 0.40 -11.58 8.09
C ALA A 85 0.91 -11.52 6.64
N CYS A 86 2.22 -11.78 6.43
CA CYS A 86 2.77 -11.86 5.09
C CYS A 86 2.00 -12.93 4.30
N THR A 87 1.29 -12.50 3.26
CA THR A 87 0.50 -13.39 2.42
C THR A 87 1.33 -13.72 1.19
N PRO A 88 1.58 -14.99 0.86
CA PRO A 88 2.26 -15.36 -0.38
C PRO A 88 1.52 -14.82 -1.61
N VAL A 89 2.28 -14.58 -2.68
CA VAL A 89 1.77 -14.01 -3.95
C VAL A 89 1.92 -14.99 -5.11
N SER A 90 1.13 -14.78 -6.15
CA SER A 90 1.17 -15.56 -7.39
C SER A 90 1.92 -14.81 -8.49
N VAL A 91 2.60 -15.55 -9.36
CA VAL A 91 3.26 -15.01 -10.56
C VAL A 91 2.25 -14.34 -11.52
N THR A 92 0.98 -14.71 -11.45
CA THR A 92 -0.09 -14.11 -12.27
C THR A 92 -0.44 -12.68 -11.86
N ASP A 93 -0.04 -12.26 -10.66
CA ASP A 93 -0.37 -10.96 -10.07
C ASP A 93 0.77 -9.94 -10.21
N ILE A 94 1.79 -10.29 -11.00
CA ILE A 94 3.01 -9.49 -11.18
C ILE A 94 2.81 -8.38 -12.22
N THR A 95 3.33 -7.20 -11.90
CA THR A 95 3.52 -6.10 -12.85
C THR A 95 4.99 -5.71 -12.82
N ASN A 96 5.63 -5.66 -13.99
CA ASN A 96 7.03 -5.29 -14.12
C ASN A 96 7.20 -3.82 -14.50
N GLY A 97 8.19 -3.19 -13.88
CA GLY A 97 8.59 -1.82 -14.15
C GLY A 97 9.58 -1.67 -15.29
N THR A 98 9.75 -0.42 -15.69
CA THR A 98 10.80 -0.03 -16.64
C THR A 98 12.16 0.00 -15.92
N PRO A 99 13.23 -0.55 -16.53
CA PRO A 99 14.58 -0.44 -15.99
C PRO A 99 14.98 1.01 -15.68
N GLY A 100 15.54 1.24 -14.49
CA GLY A 100 16.00 2.55 -14.04
C GLY A 100 14.90 3.52 -13.60
N ASP A 101 13.62 3.16 -13.71
CA ASP A 101 12.53 4.00 -13.20
C ASP A 101 12.42 3.88 -11.68
N VAL A 102 12.69 4.99 -11.01
CA VAL A 102 12.65 5.11 -9.55
C VAL A 102 11.26 5.44 -9.03
N ASN A 103 10.34 5.87 -9.90
CA ASN A 103 8.99 6.26 -9.52
C ASN A 103 8.01 5.14 -9.87
N VAL A 104 7.37 4.58 -8.85
CA VAL A 104 6.48 3.44 -8.99
C VAL A 104 5.06 3.88 -8.64
N ASP A 105 4.17 3.87 -9.64
CA ASP A 105 2.77 4.24 -9.44
C ASP A 105 1.94 3.06 -8.93
N LEU A 106 1.51 3.15 -7.67
CA LEU A 106 0.61 2.17 -7.05
C LEU A 106 -0.86 2.46 -7.36
N GLY A 107 -1.19 3.58 -8.02
CA GLY A 107 -2.56 3.99 -8.31
C GLY A 107 -3.40 4.09 -7.02
N SER A 108 -4.52 3.37 -6.97
CA SER A 108 -5.35 3.28 -5.77
C SER A 108 -4.85 2.29 -4.71
N GLY A 109 -3.65 1.73 -4.88
CA GLY A 109 -3.05 0.72 -4.00
C GLY A 109 -3.41 -0.71 -4.38
N GLY A 110 -3.42 -1.61 -3.39
CA GLY A 110 -3.73 -3.04 -3.56
C GLY A 110 -2.51 -3.92 -3.86
N TYR A 111 -1.31 -3.36 -3.84
CA TYR A 111 -0.06 -4.11 -3.93
C TYR A 111 0.44 -4.54 -2.56
N LEU A 112 1.02 -5.74 -2.46
CA LEU A 112 1.60 -6.25 -1.21
C LEU A 112 3.11 -6.05 -1.17
N TYR A 113 3.80 -6.38 -2.27
CA TYR A 113 5.25 -6.41 -2.32
C TYR A 113 5.79 -5.65 -3.52
N LEU A 114 6.90 -4.97 -3.29
CA LEU A 114 7.75 -4.40 -4.33
C LEU A 114 9.11 -5.09 -4.25
N PHE A 115 9.56 -5.67 -5.36
CA PHE A 115 10.90 -6.22 -5.52
C PHE A 115 11.69 -5.28 -6.42
N ALA A 116 12.78 -4.71 -5.94
CA ALA A 116 13.70 -3.92 -6.75
C ALA A 116 14.98 -4.70 -6.99
N LYS A 117 15.38 -4.76 -8.25
CA LYS A 117 16.61 -5.39 -8.69
C LYS A 117 17.68 -4.33 -8.93
N TYR A 118 18.87 -4.58 -8.41
CA TYR A 118 20.04 -3.73 -8.63
C TYR A 118 21.11 -4.52 -9.40
N ASP A 119 21.66 -3.94 -10.47
CA ASP A 119 22.65 -4.63 -11.31
C ASP A 119 24.09 -4.29 -10.93
N GLY A 120 24.92 -5.33 -10.79
CA GLY A 120 26.33 -5.20 -10.47
C GLY A 120 26.98 -6.51 -10.03
N LYS A 121 28.31 -6.52 -9.93
CA LYS A 121 29.07 -7.66 -9.41
C LYS A 121 28.75 -7.81 -7.92
N ASN A 122 28.19 -8.94 -7.51
CA ASN A 122 27.69 -9.15 -6.14
C ASN A 122 26.47 -8.28 -5.78
N ALA A 123 25.73 -7.79 -6.78
CA ALA A 123 24.48 -7.11 -6.51
C ALA A 123 23.39 -8.10 -6.08
N GLY A 124 22.17 -7.59 -5.96
CA GLY A 124 21.06 -8.32 -5.41
C GLY A 124 19.75 -7.61 -5.66
N SER A 125 18.77 -7.99 -4.86
CA SER A 125 17.44 -7.40 -4.90
C SER A 125 16.95 -7.10 -3.50
N GLU A 126 16.18 -6.03 -3.39
CA GLU A 126 15.53 -5.59 -2.17
C GLU A 126 14.04 -5.81 -2.29
N VAL A 127 13.38 -6.21 -1.20
CA VAL A 127 11.94 -6.41 -1.16
C VAL A 127 11.33 -5.55 -0.07
N TRP A 128 10.29 -4.79 -0.41
CA TRP A 128 9.50 -4.02 0.56
C TRP A 128 8.05 -4.51 0.60
N TYR A 129 7.46 -4.45 1.79
CA TYR A 129 6.04 -4.63 2.04
C TYR A 129 5.27 -3.31 1.89
N VAL A 130 4.69 -3.09 0.70
CA VAL A 130 4.05 -1.83 0.29
C VAL A 130 2.54 -1.80 0.53
N ALA A 131 1.98 -2.78 1.24
CA ALA A 131 0.54 -2.84 1.51
C ALA A 131 0.01 -1.56 2.18
N GLY A 132 -1.13 -1.07 1.69
CA GLY A 132 -1.76 0.16 2.16
C GLY A 132 -1.12 1.45 1.66
N LEU A 133 -0.07 1.39 0.84
CA LEU A 133 0.42 2.54 0.08
C LEU A 133 -0.41 2.74 -1.19
N THR A 134 -0.51 3.99 -1.63
CA THR A 134 -1.25 4.43 -2.82
C THR A 134 -0.49 5.55 -3.51
N GLY A 135 -0.76 5.78 -4.79
CA GLY A 135 -0.11 6.81 -5.60
C GLY A 135 1.35 6.47 -5.92
N VAL A 136 2.13 7.49 -6.28
CA VAL A 136 3.52 7.31 -6.68
C VAL A 136 4.42 7.21 -5.45
N ILE A 137 5.19 6.14 -5.39
CA ILE A 137 6.27 5.94 -4.43
C ILE A 137 7.62 6.03 -5.13
N THR A 138 8.67 6.35 -4.37
CA THR A 138 10.04 6.42 -4.91
C THR A 138 10.89 5.30 -4.32
N VAL A 139 11.48 4.49 -5.20
CA VAL A 139 12.45 3.44 -4.89
C VAL A 139 13.87 4.04 -4.94
N PRO A 140 14.80 3.62 -4.06
CA PRO A 140 16.17 4.10 -4.14
C PRO A 140 16.79 3.82 -5.52
N ALA A 141 17.34 4.86 -6.16
CA ALA A 141 18.00 4.76 -7.46
C ALA A 141 19.23 3.86 -7.45
N LYS A 142 19.85 3.73 -6.27
CA LYS A 142 21.02 2.90 -6.04
C LYS A 142 20.87 2.10 -4.76
N GLY A 143 21.47 0.91 -4.74
CA GLY A 143 21.26 -0.07 -3.67
C GLY A 143 22.33 -1.15 -3.64
N LEU A 144 22.30 -1.92 -2.53
CA LEU A 144 23.02 -3.14 -2.10
C LEU A 144 24.50 -3.33 -2.53
N PRO A 145 25.37 -4.04 -1.77
CA PRO A 145 25.20 -4.75 -0.50
C PRO A 145 25.60 -3.83 0.67
N ASP A 146 24.77 -3.78 1.71
CA ASP A 146 24.94 -3.00 2.94
C ASP A 146 24.97 -1.46 2.78
N SER A 147 24.25 -0.93 1.77
CA SER A 147 23.79 0.47 1.65
C SER A 147 24.79 1.59 1.27
N ASP A 148 25.94 1.27 0.69
CA ASP A 148 26.87 2.26 0.07
C ASP A 148 26.39 2.84 -1.30
N ASN A 149 25.12 2.66 -1.68
CA ASN A 149 24.55 3.17 -2.94
C ASN A 149 25.37 2.79 -4.20
N LYS A 150 25.83 1.54 -4.30
CA LYS A 150 26.79 1.11 -5.33
C LYS A 150 26.14 0.72 -6.65
N TYR A 151 25.07 -0.08 -6.63
CA TYR A 151 24.48 -0.65 -7.83
C TYR A 151 23.24 0.10 -8.25
N GLY A 152 23.08 0.32 -9.56
CA GLY A 152 21.94 1.04 -10.12
C GLY A 152 20.71 0.15 -10.19
N LEU A 153 19.54 0.76 -9.96
CA LEU A 153 18.25 0.10 -10.15
C LEU A 153 18.13 -0.35 -11.62
N SER A 154 18.01 -1.66 -11.84
CA SER A 154 17.88 -2.25 -13.18
C SER A 154 16.47 -2.73 -13.50
N GLY A 155 15.58 -2.75 -12.50
CA GLY A 155 14.16 -2.99 -12.69
C GLY A 155 13.45 -3.22 -11.37
N TRP A 156 12.13 -3.24 -11.43
CA TRP A 156 11.30 -3.58 -10.28
C TRP A 156 10.10 -4.41 -10.70
N SER A 157 9.50 -5.09 -9.73
CA SER A 157 8.27 -5.86 -9.87
C SER A 157 7.34 -5.57 -8.70
N LEU A 158 6.05 -5.52 -8.98
CA LEU A 158 4.99 -5.38 -8.00
C LEU A 158 4.09 -6.61 -8.03
N TRP A 159 3.63 -7.06 -6.87
CA TRP A 159 2.60 -8.09 -6.77
C TRP A 159 1.35 -7.52 -6.15
N LYS A 160 0.21 -7.70 -6.83
CA LYS A 160 -1.08 -7.41 -6.25
C LYS A 160 -1.39 -8.41 -5.13
N GLY A 161 -2.03 -7.92 -4.08
CA GLY A 161 -2.61 -8.77 -3.07
C GLY A 161 -4.04 -9.12 -3.40
N ASN A 162 -4.45 -10.32 -3.03
CA ASN A 162 -5.86 -10.70 -2.86
C ASN A 162 -6.46 -10.06 -1.60
N VAL A 163 -6.12 -8.81 -1.32
CA VAL A 163 -6.76 -8.04 -0.26
C VAL A 163 -8.04 -7.50 -0.85
N ASN A 164 -9.16 -8.11 -0.47
CA ASN A 164 -10.47 -7.48 -0.50
C ASN A 164 -10.40 -6.27 0.43
N THR A 165 -9.77 -5.17 0.00
CA THR A 165 -10.00 -3.88 0.62
C THR A 165 -11.51 -3.64 0.55
N PRO A 166 -12.16 -3.21 1.65
CA PRO A 166 -13.53 -2.74 1.57
C PRO A 166 -13.60 -1.71 0.45
N ASP A 167 -14.19 -2.13 -0.65
CA ASP A 167 -14.54 -1.34 -1.80
C ASP A 167 -15.29 -0.12 -1.29
N GLY A 168 -14.95 1.09 -1.75
CA GLY A 168 -15.52 2.34 -1.20
C GLY A 168 -17.05 2.34 -1.09
N GLY A 169 -17.73 1.48 -1.85
CA GLY A 169 -19.15 1.17 -1.71
C GLY A 169 -19.57 0.56 -0.36
N THR A 170 -18.84 -0.42 0.21
CA THR A 170 -19.17 -0.99 1.53
C THR A 170 -18.94 0.01 2.65
N THR A 171 -17.91 0.85 2.53
CA THR A 171 -17.66 1.96 3.48
C THR A 171 -18.77 3.01 3.41
N ALA A 172 -19.19 3.40 2.19
CA ALA A 172 -20.30 4.34 2.00
C ALA A 172 -21.64 3.75 2.47
N ALA A 173 -21.87 2.46 2.28
CA ALA A 173 -23.07 1.78 2.75
C ALA A 173 -23.14 1.74 4.29
N LEU A 174 -22.04 1.38 4.97
CA LEU A 174 -21.96 1.40 6.43
C LEU A 174 -22.13 2.80 7.00
N LEU A 175 -21.53 3.82 6.37
CA LEU A 175 -21.70 5.20 6.78
C LEU A 175 -23.14 5.69 6.57
N GLY A 176 -23.77 5.33 5.45
CA GLY A 176 -25.17 5.63 5.14
C GLY A 176 -26.13 4.95 6.11
N LEU A 177 -25.89 3.69 6.45
CA LEU A 177 -26.66 2.94 7.46
C LEU A 177 -26.46 3.53 8.87
N GLY A 178 -25.24 3.94 9.21
CA GLY A 178 -24.95 4.61 10.48
C GLY A 178 -25.68 5.95 10.63
N LEU A 179 -25.66 6.78 9.58
CA LEU A 179 -26.35 8.08 9.55
C LEU A 179 -27.87 7.93 9.58
N THR A 180 -28.44 6.97 8.84
CA THR A 180 -29.89 6.70 8.87
C THR A 180 -30.34 6.15 10.22
N GLY A 181 -29.55 5.27 10.85
CA GLY A 181 -29.79 4.81 12.22
C GLY A 181 -29.78 5.96 13.24
N LEU A 182 -28.81 6.87 13.15
CA LEU A 182 -28.73 8.05 14.01
C LEU A 182 -29.88 9.04 13.79
N ALA A 183 -30.30 9.25 12.54
CA ALA A 183 -31.46 10.06 12.20
C ALA A 183 -32.77 9.46 12.76
N GLY A 184 -32.91 8.13 12.71
CA GLY A 184 -34.05 7.41 13.29
C GLY A 184 -34.14 7.56 14.82
N LEU A 185 -33.00 7.50 15.51
CA LEU A 185 -32.94 7.72 16.97
C LEU A 185 -33.33 9.17 17.33
N ARG A 186 -32.90 10.16 16.55
CA ARG A 186 -33.30 11.56 16.75
C ARG A 186 -34.80 11.78 16.52
N ALA A 187 -35.39 11.12 15.53
CA ALA A 187 -36.84 11.21 15.27
C ALA A 187 -37.68 10.58 16.40
N ARG A 188 -37.16 9.54 17.07
CA ARG A 188 -37.84 8.85 18.17
C ARG A 188 -37.77 9.59 19.51
N PHE A 189 -36.64 10.24 19.81
CA PHE A 189 -36.41 10.86 21.12
C PHE A 189 -36.39 12.40 21.12
N GLY A 190 -36.41 13.04 19.96
CA GLY A 190 -36.39 14.50 19.81
C GLY A 190 -37.76 15.18 19.72
N ARG A 191 -38.86 14.42 19.70
CA ARG A 191 -40.22 14.97 19.81
C ARG A 191 -40.56 15.17 21.29
N LYS A 192 -40.29 16.37 21.81
CA LYS A 192 -40.99 16.94 22.96
C LYS A 192 -41.82 18.12 22.47
#